data_AF-A0A4R1RZ88-F1
#
_entry.id   AF-A0A4R1RZ88-F1
#
_cell.length_a   1.000
_cell.length_b   1.000
_cell.length_c   1.000
_cell.angle_alpha   90.00
_cell.angle_beta   90.00
_cell.angle_gamma   90.00
#
_symmetry.space_group_name_H-M   'P 1'
#
loop_
_entity.id
_entity.type
_entity.pdbx_description
1 polymer ?
#
loop_
_entity_poly.entity_id
_entity_poly.type
_entity_poly.pdbx_seq_one_letter_code
_entity_poly.pdbx_strand_id
1 'polypeptide(L)' 'MDLYVMPWKTDADVCGEAAGMSCDGRVLDVVVTYCGDGSFFWEVVDGCDSIASGTAASAADARRAAEAAGRRAFIRVAA' A
#
# COMPACT_ATOMS: atom_id res chain seq x y z
N MET A 1 -10.35 -12.17 -12.05
CA MET A 1 -9.41 -11.43 -11.21
C MET A 1 -10.21 -10.89 -10.04
N ASP A 2 -10.25 -11.66 -8.95
CA ASP A 2 -10.98 -11.28 -7.75
C ASP A 2 -10.02 -10.55 -6.81
N LEU A 3 -10.19 -9.23 -6.72
CA LEU A 3 -9.39 -8.38 -5.84
C LEU A 3 -10.04 -8.34 -4.46
N TYR A 4 -9.35 -8.86 -3.46
CA TYR A 4 -9.70 -8.70 -2.05
C TYR A 4 -8.85 -7.59 -1.42
N VAL A 5 -9.47 -6.69 -0.67
CA VAL A 5 -8.79 -5.62 0.06
C VAL A 5 -9.18 -5.72 1.53
N MET A 6 -8.19 -5.98 2.38
CA MET A 6 -8.33 -5.83 3.82
C MET A 6 -8.38 -4.34 4.17
N PRO A 7 -9.26 -3.94 5.09
CA PRO A 7 -9.40 -2.54 5.45
C PRO A 7 -8.11 -2.01 6.10
N TRP A 8 -7.84 -0.73 5.87
CA TRP A 8 -6.76 -0.01 6.55
C TRP A 8 -6.95 -0.08 8.07
N LYS A 9 -5.85 -0.36 8.77
CA LYS A 9 -5.79 -0.38 10.22
C LYS A 9 -4.52 0.33 10.68
N THR A 10 -4.61 1.00 11.83
CA THR A 10 -3.42 1.53 12.51
C THR A 10 -2.44 0.41 12.79
N ASP A 11 -1.18 0.66 12.47
CA ASP A 11 -0.08 -0.27 12.61
C ASP A 11 1.10 0.46 13.27
N ALA A 12 1.52 -0.07 14.41
CA ALA A 12 2.57 0.51 15.23
C ALA A 12 3.97 0.27 14.61
N ASP A 13 4.15 -0.82 13.87
CA ASP A 13 5.44 -1.21 13.31
C ASP A 13 5.87 -0.27 12.18
N VAL A 14 4.89 0.28 11.46
CA VAL A 14 5.12 1.28 10.40
C VAL A 14 4.83 2.72 10.85
N CYS A 15 4.59 2.94 12.15
CA CYS A 15 4.26 4.25 12.72
C CYS A 15 3.14 4.96 11.93
N GLY A 16 2.08 4.22 11.59
CA GLY A 16 1.05 4.71 10.67
C GLY A 16 -0.08 3.71 10.46
N GLU A 17 -0.38 3.38 9.21
CA GLU A 17 -1.48 2.49 8.85
C GLU A 17 -1.03 1.47 7.81
N ALA A 18 -1.60 0.27 7.88
CA ALA A 18 -1.37 -0.83 6.96
C ALA A 18 -2.71 -1.40 6.45
N ALA A 19 -2.69 -1.92 5.24
CA ALA A 19 -3.75 -2.73 4.65
C ALA A 19 -3.13 -3.84 3.80
N GLY A 20 -3.91 -4.87 3.52
CA GLY A 20 -3.49 -5.96 2.62
C GLY A 20 -4.36 -6.01 1.38
N MET A 21 -3.75 -6.31 0.25
CA MET A 21 -4.44 -6.55 -1.03
C MET A 21 -4.09 -7.96 -1.50
N SER A 22 -5.09 -8.74 -1.92
CA SER A 22 -4.88 -10.09 -2.45
C SER A 22 -5.58 -10.26 -3.77
N CYS A 23 -4.90 -10.89 -4.72
CA CYS A 23 -5.42 -11.17 -6.05
C CYS A 23 -4.77 -12.43 -6.62
N ASP A 24 -5.58 -13.41 -7.02
CA ASP A 24 -5.14 -14.66 -7.68
C ASP A 24 -3.97 -15.37 -6.95
N GLY A 25 -3.98 -15.33 -5.60
CA GLY A 25 -2.98 -15.98 -4.73
C GLY A 25 -1.75 -15.14 -4.39
N ARG A 26 -1.57 -13.96 -5.00
CA ARG A 26 -0.54 -13.00 -4.62
C ARG A 26 -1.08 -12.03 -3.59
N VAL A 27 -0.28 -11.72 -2.57
CA VAL A 27 -0.62 -10.76 -1.50
C VAL A 27 0.37 -9.61 -1.55
N LEU A 28 -0.14 -8.39 -1.45
CA LEU A 28 0.63 -7.17 -1.32
C LEU A 28 0.23 -6.47 -0.03
N ASP A 29 1.20 -6.01 0.73
CA ASP A 29 0.96 -5.11 1.85
C ASP A 29 1.07 -3.68 1.35
N VAL A 30 0.13 -2.82 1.76
CA VAL A 30 0.16 -1.39 1.48
C VAL A 30 0.26 -0.66 2.81
N VAL A 31 1.25 0.20 2.95
CA VAL A 31 1.49 0.91 4.21
C VAL A 31 1.62 2.41 3.96
N VAL A 32 1.22 3.17 4.98
CA VAL A 32 1.27 4.62 5.02
C VAL A 32 1.90 5.04 6.34
N THR A 33 3.00 5.76 6.28
CA THR A 33 3.77 6.24 7.43
C THR A 33 3.71 7.76 7.48
N TYR A 34 3.46 8.33 8.66
CA TYR A 34 3.53 9.77 8.86
C TYR A 34 4.98 10.22 9.09
N CYS A 35 5.46 11.17 8.28
CA CYS A 35 6.87 11.57 8.27
C CYS A 35 7.23 12.66 9.30
N GLY A 36 6.27 13.19 10.05
CA GLY A 36 6.50 14.24 11.05
C GLY A 36 6.57 15.67 10.51
N ASP A 37 6.77 15.83 9.20
CA ASP A 37 6.84 17.12 8.48
C ASP A 37 5.50 17.53 7.85
N GLY A 38 4.41 16.81 8.16
CA GLY A 38 3.10 16.99 7.53
C GLY A 38 2.89 16.14 6.28
N SER A 39 3.91 15.43 5.80
CA SER A 39 3.80 14.50 4.67
C SER A 39 3.56 13.05 5.13
N PHE A 40 3.08 12.25 4.18
CA PHE A 40 2.77 10.84 4.36
C PHE A 40 3.54 10.03 3.32
N PHE A 41 4.48 9.21 3.76
CA PHE A 41 5.13 8.21 2.92
C PHE A 41 4.19 7.03 2.73
N TRP A 42 4.17 6.46 1.53
CA TRP A 42 3.45 5.24 1.25
C TRP A 42 4.30 4.27 0.45
N GLU A 43 4.05 2.98 0.64
CA GLU A 43 4.70 1.93 -0.14
C GLU A 43 3.77 0.74 -0.35
N VAL A 44 4.11 -0.04 -1.37
CA VAL A 44 3.53 -1.33 -1.71
C VAL A 44 4.64 -2.36 -1.56
N VAL A 45 4.43 -3.33 -0.67
CA VAL A 45 5.38 -4.38 -0.31
C VAL A 45 4.87 -5.71 -0.84
N ASP A 46 5.75 -6.48 -1.49
CA ASP A 46 5.50 -7.85 -1.92
C ASP A 46 6.49 -8.77 -1.19
N GLY A 47 5.99 -9.46 -0.16
CA GLY A 47 6.86 -10.21 0.77
C GLY A 47 7.78 -9.26 1.54
N CYS A 48 9.06 -9.20 1.16
CA CYS A 48 10.06 -8.32 1.79
C CYS A 48 10.48 -7.14 0.88
N ASP A 49 10.00 -7.10 -0.36
CA ASP A 49 10.46 -6.13 -1.36
C ASP A 49 9.47 -4.97 -1.50
N SER A 50 9.97 -3.74 -1.40
CA SER A 50 9.20 -2.54 -1.73
C SER A 50 9.18 -2.37 -3.25
N ILE A 51 8.02 -2.58 -3.87
CA ILE A 51 7.87 -2.60 -5.34
C ILE A 51 7.33 -1.28 -5.91
N ALA A 52 6.79 -0.42 -5.06
CA ALA A 52 6.38 0.94 -5.40
C ALA A 52 6.30 1.80 -4.13
N SER A 53 6.70 3.06 -4.21
CA SER A 53 6.60 4.00 -3.09
C SER A 53 6.46 5.45 -3.55
N GLY A 54 6.12 6.32 -2.61
CA GLY A 54 6.05 7.77 -2.84
C GLY A 54 5.61 8.54 -1.60
N THR A 55 5.31 9.82 -1.79
CA THR A 55 4.83 10.71 -0.72
C THR A 55 3.52 11.40 -1.13
N ALA A 56 2.69 11.74 -0.15
CA ALA A 56 1.47 12.52 -0.33
C ALA A 56 1.30 13.55 0.79
N ALA A 57 0.45 14.56 0.55
CA ALA A 57 0.17 15.63 1.52
C ALA A 57 -0.92 15.25 2.54
N SER A 58 -1.56 14.09 2.39
CA SER A 58 -2.58 13.60 3.32
C SER A 58 -2.58 12.07 3.38
N ALA A 59 -3.01 11.51 4.53
CA ALA A 59 -3.18 10.06 4.68
C ALA A 59 -4.15 9.49 3.63
N ALA A 60 -5.25 10.20 3.33
CA ALA A 60 -6.23 9.75 2.35
C ALA A 60 -5.63 9.65 0.94
N ASP A 61 -4.79 10.61 0.55
CA ASP A 61 -4.11 10.59 -0.75
C ASP A 61 -3.02 9.51 -0.79
N ALA A 62 -2.29 9.31 0.31
CA ALA A 62 -1.29 8.26 0.45
C ALA A 62 -1.92 6.87 0.29
N ARG A 63 -3.02 6.59 1.00
CA ARG A 63 -3.77 5.33 0.89
C ARG A 63 -4.27 5.09 -0.54
N ARG A 64 -4.86 6.12 -1.16
CA ARG A 64 -5.35 6.05 -2.55
C ARG A 64 -4.20 5.78 -3.53
N ALA A 65 -3.04 6.40 -3.34
CA ALA A 65 -1.86 6.20 -4.17
C ALA A 65 -1.30 4.77 -4.03
N ALA A 66 -1.18 4.27 -2.80
CA ALA A 66 -0.73 2.91 -2.50
C ALA A 66 -1.68 1.85 -3.10
N GLU A 67 -2.99 1.98 -2.90
CA GLU A 67 -3.98 1.08 -3.49
C GLU A 67 -3.94 1.11 -5.03
N ALA A 68 -3.81 2.30 -5.63
CA ALA A 68 -3.71 2.42 -7.08
C ALA A 68 -2.42 1.77 -7.61
N ALA A 69 -1.30 1.89 -6.89
CA ALA A 69 -0.05 1.22 -7.21
C ALA A 69 -0.16 -0.30 -7.07
N GLY A 70 -0.75 -0.80 -5.98
CA GLY A 70 -0.99 -2.22 -5.74
C GLY A 70 -1.88 -2.85 -6.82
N ARG A 71 -2.98 -2.19 -7.20
CA ARG A 71 -3.83 -2.63 -8.32
C ARG A 71 -3.06 -2.76 -9.63
N ARG A 72 -2.19 -1.79 -9.94
CA ARG A 72 -1.33 -1.84 -11.14
C ARG A 72 -0.29 -2.96 -11.05
N ALA A 73 0.24 -3.24 -9.87
CA ALA A 73 1.21 -4.31 -9.66
C ALA A 73 0.62 -5.70 -9.93
N PHE A 74 -0.67 -5.93 -9.60
CA PHE A 74 -1.36 -7.16 -9.97
C PHE A 74 -1.54 -7.31 -11.50
N ILE A 75 -1.89 -6.22 -12.20
CA ILE A 75 -2.09 -6.25 -13.65
C ILE A 75 -0.78 -6.55 -14.41
N ARG A 76 0.35 -5.97 -13.98
CA ARG A 76 1.64 -6.15 -14.67
C ARG A 76 2.19 -7.57 -14.62
N VAL A 77 1.76 -8.39 -13.67
CA VAL A 77 2.22 -9.78 -13.51
C VAL A 77 1.30 -10.77 -14.25
N ALA A 78 0.10 -10.34 -14.63
CA ALA A 78 -0.85 -11.16 -15.39
C ALA A 78 -0.70 -11.06 -16.92
N ALA A 79 0.32 -10.34 -17.42
CA ALA A 79 0.63 -10.14 -18.84
C ALA A 79 1.95 -10.82 -19.21
#